data_AF-A0A1G1NJG2-F1
#
_entry.id   AF-A0A1G1NJG2-F1
#
_cell.length_a   1.000
_cell.length_b   1.000
_cell.length_c   1.000
_cell.angle_alpha   90.00
_cell.angle_beta   90.00
_cell.angle_gamma   90.00
#
_symmetry.space_group_name_H-M   'P 1'
#
loop_
_entity.id
_entity.type
_entity.pdbx_description
1 polymer ?
#
loop_
_entity_poly.entity_id
_entity_poly.type
_entity_poly.pdbx_seq_one_letter_code
_entity_poly.pdbx_strand_id
1 'polypeptide(L)'
;MIEINLLPPELRVKKKEPMKLPSLPIIPVAAGVVCLLIAIQVLLWLFIQVKSVSRDSLKKKIASIAASNKDAMTIDSSLREISSRVEVIGKLLNSRFDAAKKLNDLSDSMVSGIWLRSINVKVSKETLIIEGSNIVIGDSGEGSISKFVNSLKENESFSSDFDDIELAKVERRKVQNTEIMDFVIICHLKKGKEL
;
A
#
# COMPACT_ATOMS: atom_id res chain seq x y z
N MET A 1 -11.87 73.65 -65.09
CA MET A 1 -10.82 72.80 -65.69
C MET A 1 -11.42 71.43 -65.93
N ILE A 2 -11.30 70.89 -67.14
CA ILE A 2 -11.82 69.57 -67.50
C ILE A 2 -10.72 68.56 -67.14
N GLU A 3 -10.97 67.67 -66.18
CA GLU A 3 -10.05 66.58 -65.86
C GLU A 3 -10.26 65.45 -66.89
N ILE A 4 -9.40 65.41 -67.89
CA ILE A 4 -9.38 64.36 -68.90
C ILE A 4 -8.62 63.17 -68.30
N ASN A 5 -9.33 62.07 -68.05
CA ASN A 5 -8.74 60.82 -67.58
C ASN A 5 -7.98 60.15 -68.76
N LEU A 6 -6.65 60.30 -68.75
CA LEU A 6 -5.73 59.82 -69.78
C LEU A 6 -5.36 58.33 -69.64
N LEU A 7 -6.06 57.55 -68.80
CA LEU A 7 -5.77 56.12 -68.71
C LEU A 7 -6.19 55.39 -70.01
N PRO A 8 -5.25 54.68 -70.66
CA PRO A 8 -5.53 53.85 -71.83
C PRO A 8 -6.66 52.86 -71.51
N PRO A 9 -7.59 52.62 -72.45
CA PRO A 9 -8.75 51.76 -72.22
C PRO A 9 -8.38 50.34 -71.78
N GLU A 10 -7.18 49.88 -72.10
CA GLU A 10 -6.67 48.54 -71.79
C GLU A 10 -6.28 48.33 -70.32
N LEU A 11 -6.01 49.40 -69.56
CA LEU A 11 -5.65 49.36 -68.13
C LEU A 11 -6.82 49.73 -67.21
N ARG A 12 -8.03 49.90 -67.75
CA ARG A 12 -9.22 50.15 -66.94
C ARG A 12 -9.63 48.83 -66.28
N VAL A 13 -9.59 48.80 -64.94
CA VAL A 13 -10.09 47.68 -64.15
C VAL A 13 -11.54 47.40 -64.56
N LYS A 14 -11.80 46.28 -65.24
CA LYS A 14 -13.16 45.83 -65.55
C LYS A 14 -13.93 45.71 -64.24
N LYS A 15 -14.86 46.62 -64.02
CA LYS A 15 -15.80 46.57 -62.89
C LYS A 15 -16.60 45.28 -63.08
N LYS A 16 -16.36 44.29 -62.19
CA LYS A 16 -17.06 43.01 -62.24
C LYS A 16 -18.55 43.28 -62.15
N GLU A 17 -19.28 42.92 -63.21
CA GLU A 17 -20.73 42.96 -63.20
C GLU A 17 -21.24 42.11 -62.04
N PRO A 18 -22.18 42.61 -61.21
CA PRO A 18 -22.78 41.80 -60.19
C PRO A 18 -23.50 40.64 -60.87
N MET A 19 -23.00 39.43 -60.62
CA MET A 19 -23.59 38.17 -61.06
C MET A 19 -25.07 38.20 -60.66
N LYS A 20 -25.97 38.34 -61.64
CA LYS A 20 -27.41 38.23 -61.43
C LYS A 20 -27.73 36.77 -61.15
N LEU A 21 -27.58 36.38 -59.89
CA LEU A 21 -28.12 35.13 -59.37
C LEU A 21 -29.65 35.17 -59.61
N PRO A 22 -30.25 34.11 -60.18
CA PRO A 22 -31.69 34.04 -60.31
C PRO A 22 -32.30 34.23 -58.92
N SER A 23 -33.31 35.09 -58.82
CA SER A 23 -34.01 35.42 -57.59
C SER A 23 -34.85 34.23 -57.11
N LEU A 24 -34.16 33.19 -56.65
CA LEU A 24 -34.73 32.24 -55.72
C LEU A 24 -35.05 33.03 -54.45
N PRO A 25 -36.21 32.80 -53.81
CA PRO A 25 -36.54 33.46 -52.56
C PRO A 25 -35.60 32.92 -51.47
N ILE A 26 -34.43 33.56 -51.33
CA ILE A 26 -33.35 33.16 -50.42
C ILE A 26 -33.79 33.32 -48.96
N ILE A 27 -34.73 34.23 -48.68
CA ILE A 27 -35.21 34.55 -47.33
C ILE A 27 -35.91 33.34 -46.66
N PRO A 28 -36.94 32.69 -47.26
CA PRO A 28 -37.56 31.51 -46.66
C PRO A 28 -36.61 30.30 -46.59
N VAL A 29 -35.70 30.15 -47.56
CA VAL A 29 -34.70 29.05 -47.54
C VAL A 29 -33.69 29.26 -46.42
N ALA A 30 -33.17 30.48 -46.26
CA ALA A 30 -32.25 30.83 -45.17
C ALA A 30 -32.92 30.72 -43.80
N ALA A 31 -34.17 31.17 -43.67
CA ALA A 31 -34.96 31.01 -42.45
C ALA A 31 -35.17 29.53 -42.10
N GLY A 32 -35.45 28.69 -43.10
CA GLY A 32 -35.56 27.24 -42.93
C GLY A 32 -34.26 26.59 -42.44
N VAL A 33 -33.12 26.98 -43.01
CA VAL A 33 -31.79 26.47 -42.59
C VAL A 33 -31.45 26.90 -41.16
N VAL A 34 -31.73 28.15 -40.78
CA VAL A 34 -31.53 28.64 -39.42
C VAL A 34 -32.44 27.91 -38.43
N CYS A 35 -33.70 27.69 -38.77
CA CYS A 35 -34.63 26.96 -37.92
C CYS A 35 -34.22 25.49 -37.74
N LEU A 36 -33.72 24.85 -38.79
CA LEU A 36 -33.18 23.49 -38.75
C LEU A 36 -31.93 23.41 -37.85
N LEU A 37 -31.02 24.38 -37.93
CA LEU A 37 -29.84 24.45 -37.06
C LEU A 37 -30.23 24.60 -35.58
N ILE A 38 -31.22 25.43 -35.28
CA ILE A 38 -31.74 25.59 -33.91
C ILE A 38 -32.38 24.28 -33.43
N ALA A 39 -33.18 23.63 -34.26
CA ALA A 39 -33.82 22.35 -33.91
C ALA A 39 -32.79 21.26 -33.61
N ILE A 40 -31.72 21.17 -34.41
CA ILE A 40 -30.61 20.24 -34.18
C ILE A 40 -29.90 20.54 -32.86
N GLN A 41 -29.64 21.82 -32.55
CA GLN A 41 -28.99 22.23 -31.32
C GLN A 41 -29.83 21.86 -30.08
N VAL A 42 -31.15 22.05 -30.14
CA VAL A 42 -32.08 21.67 -29.07
C VAL A 42 -32.12 20.16 -28.89
N LEU A 43 -32.18 19.40 -29.98
CA LEU A 43 -32.15 17.93 -29.95
C LEU A 43 -30.85 17.39 -29.33
N LEU A 44 -29.69 17.95 -29.70
CA LEU A 44 -28.40 17.59 -29.12
C LEU A 44 -28.35 17.87 -27.62
N TRP A 45 -28.85 19.03 -27.18
CA TRP A 45 -28.90 19.39 -25.77
C TRP A 45 -29.78 18.43 -24.95
N LEU A 46 -30.95 18.04 -25.47
CA LEU A 46 -31.84 17.04 -24.89
C LEU A 46 -31.17 15.67 -24.76
N PHE A 47 -30.47 15.22 -25.80
CA PHE A 47 -29.72 13.96 -25.79
C PHE A 47 -28.58 13.95 -24.75
N ILE A 48 -27.89 15.08 -24.56
CA ILE A 48 -26.84 15.23 -23.56
C ILE A 48 -27.43 15.14 -22.14
N GLN A 49 -28.58 15.79 -21.90
CA GLN A 49 -29.25 15.77 -20.60
C GLN A 49 -29.68 14.35 -20.20
N VAL A 50 -30.29 13.59 -21.12
CA VAL A 50 -30.73 12.20 -20.85
C VAL A 50 -29.57 11.28 -20.47
N LYS A 51 -28.39 11.44 -21.08
CA LYS A 51 -27.20 10.65 -20.71
C LYS A 51 -26.54 11.07 -19.38
N SER A 52 -26.76 12.31 -18.92
CA SER A 52 -26.17 12.81 -17.67
C SER A 52 -26.87 12.26 -16.41
N VAL A 53 -28.19 12.10 -16.46
CA VAL A 53 -29.02 11.61 -15.34
C VAL A 53 -28.69 10.16 -14.97
N SER A 54 -28.29 9.34 -15.95
CA SER A 54 -27.83 7.98 -15.70
C SER A 54 -26.51 7.92 -14.93
N ARG A 55 -25.62 8.93 -15.06
CA ARG A 55 -24.35 8.95 -14.33
C ARG A 55 -24.53 9.31 -12.86
N ASP A 56 -25.48 10.19 -12.55
CA ASP A 56 -25.75 10.61 -11.17
C ASP A 56 -26.46 9.54 -10.36
N SER A 57 -27.33 8.75 -10.99
CA SER A 57 -27.93 7.57 -10.34
C SER A 57 -26.90 6.45 -10.09
N LEU A 58 -25.92 6.24 -10.98
CA LEU A 58 -24.80 5.32 -10.73
C LEU A 58 -23.87 5.83 -9.61
N LYS A 59 -23.55 7.12 -9.58
CA LYS A 59 -22.77 7.72 -8.49
C LYS A 59 -23.47 7.61 -7.14
N LYS A 60 -24.79 7.79 -7.10
CA LYS A 60 -25.58 7.57 -5.87
C LYS A 60 -25.55 6.11 -5.41
N LYS A 61 -25.62 5.14 -6.34
CA LYS A 61 -25.46 3.71 -6.02
C LYS A 61 -24.05 3.37 -5.52
N ILE A 62 -23.01 3.94 -6.13
CA ILE A 62 -21.62 3.78 -5.66
C ILE A 62 -21.43 4.43 -4.29
N ALA A 63 -22.00 5.61 -4.04
CA ALA A 63 -21.92 6.29 -2.75
C ALA A 63 -22.70 5.55 -1.64
N SER A 64 -23.86 4.97 -1.96
CA SER A 64 -24.62 4.16 -1.00
C SER A 64 -23.93 2.84 -0.67
N ILE A 65 -23.23 2.23 -1.65
CA ILE A 65 -22.40 1.03 -1.42
C ILE A 65 -21.13 1.38 -0.63
N ALA A 66 -20.50 2.53 -0.91
CA ALA A 66 -19.33 3.01 -0.17
C ALA A 66 -19.66 3.37 1.30
N ALA A 67 -20.87 3.89 1.57
CA ALA A 67 -21.34 4.17 2.92
C ALA A 67 -21.60 2.88 3.73
N SER A 68 -22.10 1.82 3.09
CA SER A 68 -22.21 0.47 3.69
C SER A 68 -20.86 -0.26 3.83
N ASN A 69 -19.78 0.24 3.23
CA ASN A 69 -18.43 -0.34 3.30
C ASN A 69 -17.59 0.14 4.49
N LYS A 70 -18.14 0.94 5.42
CA LYS A 70 -17.44 1.23 6.69
C LYS A 70 -17.14 -0.06 7.48
N ASP A 71 -18.03 -1.04 7.40
CA ASP A 71 -17.84 -2.37 7.98
C ASP A 71 -16.91 -3.24 7.11
N ALA A 72 -16.85 -3.00 5.80
CA ALA A 72 -15.89 -3.66 4.92
C ALA A 72 -14.45 -3.17 5.12
N MET A 73 -14.25 -1.91 5.53
CA MET A 73 -12.92 -1.37 5.87
C MET A 73 -12.34 -1.97 7.16
N THR A 74 -13.17 -2.21 8.18
CA THR A 74 -12.76 -2.93 9.41
C THR A 74 -12.57 -4.43 9.16
N ILE A 75 -13.34 -5.01 8.23
CA ILE A 75 -13.14 -6.39 7.77
C ILE A 75 -11.85 -6.50 6.95
N ASP A 76 -11.50 -5.54 6.09
CA ASP A 76 -10.25 -5.57 5.31
C ASP A 76 -9.01 -5.44 6.22
N SER A 77 -9.05 -4.59 7.25
CA SER A 77 -7.96 -4.51 8.22
C SER A 77 -7.80 -5.81 9.01
N SER A 78 -8.91 -6.44 9.41
CA SER A 78 -8.90 -7.72 10.12
C SER A 78 -8.46 -8.86 9.21
N LEU A 79 -8.87 -8.86 7.94
CA LEU A 79 -8.45 -9.84 6.93
C LEU A 79 -6.98 -9.69 6.57
N ARG A 80 -6.44 -8.45 6.49
CA ARG A 80 -5.00 -8.22 6.31
C ARG A 80 -4.20 -8.69 7.50
N GLU A 81 -4.69 -8.46 8.71
CA GLU A 81 -4.05 -8.97 9.92
C GLU A 81 -4.07 -10.49 9.96
N ILE A 82 -5.22 -11.12 9.69
CA ILE A 82 -5.36 -12.57 9.63
C ILE A 82 -4.54 -13.15 8.49
N SER A 83 -4.52 -12.55 7.30
CA SER A 83 -3.72 -13.03 6.17
C SER A 83 -2.23 -12.92 6.46
N SER A 84 -1.78 -11.84 7.13
CA SER A 84 -0.39 -11.69 7.55
C SER A 84 -0.01 -12.75 8.60
N ARG A 85 -0.91 -13.07 9.54
CA ARG A 85 -0.72 -14.15 10.52
C ARG A 85 -0.68 -15.52 9.83
N VAL A 86 -1.57 -15.78 8.88
CA VAL A 86 -1.62 -17.04 8.10
C VAL A 86 -0.39 -17.17 7.18
N GLU A 87 0.09 -16.08 6.61
CA GLU A 87 1.32 -16.07 5.81
C GLU A 87 2.56 -16.31 6.67
N VAL A 88 2.63 -15.72 7.87
CA VAL A 88 3.68 -16.01 8.84
C VAL A 88 3.61 -17.46 9.29
N ILE A 89 2.43 -17.99 9.61
CA ILE A 89 2.24 -19.41 9.96
C ILE A 89 2.62 -20.31 8.78
N GLY A 90 2.23 -19.97 7.56
CA GLY A 90 2.54 -20.72 6.35
C GLY A 90 4.04 -20.72 6.01
N LYS A 91 4.73 -19.60 6.25
CA LYS A 91 6.19 -19.51 6.16
C LYS A 91 6.86 -20.36 7.22
N LEU A 92 6.39 -20.29 8.47
CA LEU A 92 6.88 -21.15 9.56
C LEU A 92 6.61 -22.66 9.36
N LEU A 93 5.55 -23.04 8.62
CA LEU A 93 5.22 -24.44 8.32
C LEU A 93 5.94 -24.98 7.08
N ASN A 94 6.26 -24.13 6.10
CA ASN A 94 6.97 -24.53 4.87
C ASN A 94 8.47 -24.23 4.90
N SER A 95 8.92 -23.44 5.85
CA SER A 95 10.33 -23.19 6.09
C SER A 95 11.00 -24.44 6.65
N ARG A 96 12.21 -24.70 6.17
CA ARG A 96 13.12 -25.71 6.71
C ARG A 96 13.58 -25.39 8.15
N PHE A 97 13.09 -24.31 8.74
CA PHE A 97 13.23 -23.94 10.13
C PHE A 97 12.16 -24.68 10.93
N ASP A 98 12.54 -25.80 11.56
CA ASP A 98 11.67 -26.54 12.49
C ASP A 98 11.37 -25.69 13.74
N ALA A 99 10.51 -24.69 13.61
CA ALA A 99 10.21 -23.72 14.66
C ALA A 99 9.74 -24.41 15.95
N ALA A 100 8.97 -25.49 15.81
CA ALA A 100 8.53 -26.32 16.94
C ALA A 100 9.73 -26.97 17.66
N LYS A 101 10.68 -27.54 16.91
CA LYS A 101 11.89 -28.13 17.48
C LYS A 101 12.76 -27.07 18.14
N LYS A 102 12.92 -25.90 17.51
CA LYS A 102 13.70 -24.79 18.08
C LYS A 102 13.10 -24.22 19.35
N LEU A 103 11.77 -24.12 19.40
CA LEU A 103 11.08 -23.67 20.60
C LEU A 103 11.22 -24.70 21.73
N ASN A 104 11.21 -25.99 21.38
CA ASN A 104 11.51 -27.06 22.33
C ASN A 104 12.96 -27.00 22.83
N ASP A 105 13.94 -26.91 21.93
CA ASP A 105 15.36 -26.78 22.26
C ASP A 105 15.63 -25.54 23.14
N LEU A 106 14.94 -24.43 22.86
CA LEU A 106 14.98 -23.19 23.64
C LEU A 106 14.40 -23.39 25.05
N SER A 107 13.28 -24.11 25.15
CA SER A 107 12.66 -24.47 26.43
C SER A 107 13.57 -25.38 27.26
N ASP A 108 14.17 -26.39 26.64
CA ASP A 108 15.07 -27.35 27.29
C ASP A 108 16.38 -26.70 27.75
N SER A 109 16.81 -25.63 27.08
CA SER A 109 18.01 -24.87 27.42
C SER A 109 17.78 -23.79 28.48
N MET A 110 16.55 -23.61 28.99
CA MET A 110 16.25 -22.57 29.98
C MET A 110 16.93 -22.83 31.33
N VAL A 111 17.59 -21.80 31.86
CA VAL A 111 18.20 -21.83 33.19
C VAL A 111 17.18 -21.38 34.23
N SER A 112 17.20 -21.98 35.42
CA SER A 112 16.33 -21.61 36.52
C SER A 112 16.44 -20.10 36.85
N GLY A 113 15.29 -19.45 37.02
CA GLY A 113 15.19 -18.00 37.28
C GLY A 113 14.99 -17.14 36.03
N ILE A 114 15.13 -17.72 34.83
CA ILE A 114 14.89 -17.04 33.55
C ILE A 114 13.50 -17.37 33.01
N TRP A 115 12.81 -16.36 32.49
CA TRP A 115 11.62 -16.55 31.66
C TRP A 115 11.71 -15.70 30.39
N LEU A 116 11.08 -16.20 29.33
CA LEU A 116 10.99 -15.51 28.06
C LEU A 116 9.76 -14.60 28.06
N ARG A 117 9.90 -13.39 27.52
CA ARG A 117 8.80 -12.45 27.34
C ARG A 117 8.32 -12.39 25.90
N SER A 118 9.25 -12.40 24.95
CA SER A 118 8.91 -12.28 23.54
C SER A 118 9.93 -13.01 22.67
N ILE A 119 9.43 -13.59 21.59
CA ILE A 119 10.24 -14.23 20.56
C ILE A 119 9.77 -13.64 19.24
N ASN A 120 10.65 -12.92 18.57
CA ASN A 120 10.32 -12.20 17.34
C ASN A 120 11.23 -12.66 16.21
N VAL A 121 10.61 -13.10 15.11
CA VAL A 121 11.31 -13.50 13.90
C VAL A 121 11.24 -12.36 12.89
N LYS A 122 12.40 -11.78 12.55
CA LYS A 122 12.49 -10.75 11.51
C LYS A 122 12.95 -11.38 10.21
N VAL A 123 11.98 -11.74 9.37
CA VAL A 123 12.19 -12.34 8.04
C VAL A 123 13.08 -11.45 7.15
N SER A 124 12.94 -10.12 7.23
CA SER A 124 13.72 -9.18 6.40
C SER A 124 15.21 -9.11 6.72
N LYS A 125 15.61 -9.53 7.93
CA LYS A 125 16.99 -9.48 8.40
C LYS A 125 17.53 -10.85 8.77
N GLU A 126 16.79 -11.92 8.51
CA GLU A 126 17.16 -13.29 8.89
C GLU A 126 17.63 -13.35 10.36
N THR A 127 16.88 -12.69 11.26
CA THR A 127 17.24 -12.58 12.68
C THR A 127 16.11 -13.04 13.58
N LEU A 128 16.46 -13.84 14.58
CA LEU A 128 15.60 -14.20 15.69
C LEU A 128 15.98 -13.33 16.89
N ILE A 129 15.00 -12.63 17.45
CA ILE A 129 15.19 -11.77 18.63
C ILE A 129 14.43 -12.42 19.78
N ILE A 130 15.15 -12.77 20.84
CA ILE A 130 14.62 -13.38 22.05
C ILE A 130 14.75 -12.37 23.18
N GLU A 131 13.63 -11.99 23.77
CA GLU A 131 13.61 -11.14 24.96
C GLU A 131 13.20 -11.98 26.16
N GLY A 132 13.93 -11.83 27.25
CA GLY A 132 13.65 -12.50 28.50
C GLY A 132 13.99 -11.64 29.69
N SER A 133 13.72 -12.20 30.86
CA SER A 133 14.00 -11.58 32.14
C SER A 133 14.52 -12.64 33.10
N ASN A 134 15.40 -12.24 34.01
CA ASN A 134 15.97 -13.08 35.05
C ASN A 134 15.73 -12.43 36.43
N ILE A 135 15.33 -13.22 37.43
CA ILE A 135 15.33 -12.74 38.82
C ILE A 135 16.77 -12.75 39.36
N VAL A 136 17.19 -11.63 39.94
CA VAL A 136 18.47 -11.53 40.62
C VAL A 136 18.30 -12.09 42.03
N ILE A 137 18.83 -13.30 42.26
CA ILE A 137 18.93 -13.89 43.60
C ILE A 137 20.40 -13.79 44.04
N GLY A 138 20.70 -12.85 44.95
CA GLY A 138 22.07 -12.55 45.39
C GLY A 138 22.92 -11.91 44.28
N ASP A 139 24.24 -12.10 44.33
CA ASP A 139 25.20 -11.49 43.37
C ASP A 139 25.26 -12.18 41.99
N SER A 140 24.37 -13.13 41.70
CA SER A 140 24.53 -14.08 40.57
C SER A 140 23.70 -13.78 39.31
N GLY A 141 22.98 -12.66 39.27
CA GLY A 141 22.02 -12.33 38.20
C GLY A 141 22.59 -12.32 36.77
N GLU A 142 23.82 -11.80 36.59
CA GLU A 142 24.50 -11.73 35.28
C GLU A 142 25.06 -13.09 34.83
N GLY A 143 25.41 -13.94 35.80
CA GLY A 143 25.93 -15.27 35.55
C GLY A 143 24.89 -16.21 34.92
N SER A 144 23.62 -16.09 35.32
CA SER A 144 22.55 -16.94 34.79
C SER A 144 22.22 -16.61 33.32
N ILE A 145 22.24 -15.33 32.93
CA ILE A 145 22.00 -14.91 31.53
C ILE A 145 23.14 -15.42 30.64
N SER A 146 24.40 -15.28 31.09
CA SER A 146 25.55 -15.79 30.35
C SER A 146 25.51 -17.31 30.21
N LYS A 147 25.13 -18.03 31.28
CA LYS A 147 24.92 -19.50 31.23
C LYS A 147 23.86 -19.88 30.21
N PHE A 148 22.73 -19.17 30.19
CA PHE A 148 21.67 -19.42 29.22
C PHE A 148 22.12 -19.22 27.77
N VAL A 149 22.83 -18.12 27.48
CA VAL A 149 23.41 -17.88 26.16
C VAL A 149 24.40 -18.99 25.77
N ASN A 150 25.23 -19.45 26.72
CA ASN A 150 26.16 -20.55 26.46
C ASN A 150 25.43 -21.87 26.21
N SER A 151 24.39 -22.20 26.99
CA SER A 151 23.57 -23.39 26.76
C SER A 151 22.92 -23.40 25.37
N LEU A 152 22.50 -22.24 24.86
CA LEU A 152 22.00 -22.11 23.48
C LEU A 152 23.08 -22.33 22.42
N LYS A 153 24.33 -21.92 22.69
CA LYS A 153 25.46 -22.15 21.79
C LYS A 153 25.92 -23.61 21.78
N GLU A 154 25.91 -24.25 22.95
CA GLU A 154 26.31 -25.66 23.14
C GLU A 154 25.27 -26.64 22.58
N ASN A 155 24.00 -26.24 22.49
CA ASN A 155 22.97 -27.08 21.88
C ASN A 155 23.14 -27.12 20.35
N GLU A 156 23.75 -28.20 19.84
CA GLU A 156 23.99 -28.42 18.40
C GLU A 156 22.70 -28.35 17.57
N SER A 157 21.60 -28.87 18.11
CA SER A 157 20.30 -28.81 17.44
C SER A 157 19.88 -27.36 17.24
N PHE A 158 20.08 -26.48 18.23
CA PHE A 158 19.74 -25.06 18.14
C PHE A 158 20.76 -24.26 17.30
N SER A 159 22.06 -24.34 17.64
CA SER A 159 23.14 -23.52 17.10
C SER A 159 23.50 -23.82 15.64
N SER A 160 23.16 -25.00 15.13
CA SER A 160 23.39 -25.36 13.72
C SER A 160 22.70 -24.44 12.70
N ASP A 161 21.63 -23.74 13.11
CA ASP A 161 20.85 -22.85 12.22
C ASP A 161 21.26 -21.39 12.30
N PHE A 162 22.09 -21.04 13.27
CA PHE A 162 22.54 -19.68 13.52
C PHE A 162 24.03 -19.55 13.21
N ASP A 163 24.42 -18.46 12.55
CA ASP A 163 25.82 -18.07 12.36
C ASP A 163 26.37 -17.48 13.66
N ASP A 164 25.53 -16.74 14.37
CA ASP A 164 25.91 -16.07 15.60
C ASP A 164 24.74 -15.95 16.58
N ILE A 165 25.08 -15.99 17.87
CA ILE A 165 24.14 -15.85 19.00
C ILE A 165 24.78 -14.87 19.97
N GLU A 166 24.24 -13.66 20.05
CA GLU A 166 24.81 -12.57 20.83
C GLU A 166 23.83 -12.02 21.86
N LEU A 167 24.36 -11.64 23.03
CA LEU A 167 23.63 -10.90 24.03
C LEU A 167 23.69 -9.40 23.70
N ALA A 168 22.63 -8.88 23.08
CA ALA A 168 22.61 -7.52 22.55
C ALA A 168 22.34 -6.44 23.61
N LYS A 169 21.51 -6.75 24.61
CA LYS A 169 21.15 -5.80 25.66
C LYS A 169 20.89 -6.51 26.97
N VAL A 170 21.33 -5.90 28.06
CA VAL A 170 20.96 -6.26 29.43
C VAL A 170 20.57 -4.99 30.17
N GLU A 171 19.42 -4.99 30.82
CA GLU A 171 18.89 -3.85 31.55
C GLU A 171 18.36 -4.29 32.91
N ARG A 172 18.78 -3.60 33.96
CA ARG A 172 18.41 -3.91 35.34
C ARG A 172 17.21 -3.07 35.73
N ARG A 173 16.16 -3.70 36.24
CA ARG A 173 14.95 -3.04 36.73
C ARG A 173 14.55 -3.56 38.10
N LYS A 174 14.01 -2.70 38.94
CA LYS A 174 13.41 -3.09 40.22
C LYS A 174 11.90 -3.12 40.08
N VAL A 175 11.29 -4.26 40.39
CA VAL A 175 9.83 -4.42 40.41
C VAL A 175 9.42 -4.73 41.84
N GLN A 176 8.69 -3.80 42.46
CA GLN A 176 8.34 -3.83 43.88
C GLN A 176 9.58 -3.98 44.78
N ASN A 177 9.87 -5.20 45.26
CA ASN A 177 11.02 -5.50 46.11
C ASN A 177 12.01 -6.50 45.48
N THR A 178 11.79 -6.87 44.23
CA THR A 178 12.62 -7.86 43.50
C THR A 178 13.38 -7.17 42.38
N GLU A 179 14.67 -7.45 42.30
CA GLU A 179 15.53 -6.98 41.22
C GLU A 179 15.47 -7.98 40.06
N ILE A 180 15.21 -7.47 38.86
CA ILE A 180 15.03 -8.25 37.64
C ILE A 180 16.00 -7.71 36.59
N MET A 181 16.62 -8.60 35.83
CA MET A 181 17.45 -8.24 34.69
C MET A 181 16.75 -8.65 33.41
N ASP A 182 16.30 -7.67 32.65
CA ASP A 182 15.80 -7.85 31.30
C ASP A 182 16.98 -8.04 30.35
N PHE A 183 16.84 -8.95 29.39
CA PHE A 183 17.85 -9.19 28.38
C PHE A 183 17.26 -9.37 26.99
N VAL A 184 18.08 -9.10 25.99
CA VAL A 184 17.76 -9.30 24.57
C VAL A 184 18.90 -10.08 23.94
N ILE A 185 18.57 -11.23 23.36
CA ILE A 185 19.49 -12.07 22.59
C ILE A 185 19.10 -11.94 21.12
N ILE A 186 20.10 -11.77 20.26
CA ILE A 186 19.93 -11.73 18.81
C ILE A 186 20.65 -12.94 18.24
N CYS A 187 19.91 -13.77 17.51
CA CYS A 187 20.47 -14.89 16.75
C CYS A 187 20.38 -14.57 15.26
N HIS A 188 21.51 -14.63 14.58
CA HIS A 188 21.62 -14.42 13.13
C HIS A 188 21.51 -15.77 12.44
N LEU A 189 20.51 -15.94 11.54
CA LEU A 189 20.37 -17.19 10.81
C LEU A 189 21.47 -17.35 9.76
N LYS A 190 21.86 -18.61 9.53
CA LYS A 190 22.79 -19.01 8.47
C LYS A 190 22.19 -18.77 7.08
N LYS A 191 22.97 -18.10 6.21
CA LYS A 191 22.61 -17.92 4.79
C LYS A 191 22.33 -19.27 4.14
N GLY A 192 21.09 -19.48 3.68
CA GLY A 192 20.62 -20.72 3.08
C GLY A 192 19.59 -21.51 3.90
N LYS A 193 19.29 -21.08 5.13
CA LYS A 193 18.10 -21.50 5.88
C LYS A 193 17.08 -20.36 5.88
N GLU A 194 16.17 -20.40 4.90
CA GLU A 194 15.08 -19.42 4.78
C GLU A 194 13.95 -19.70 5.78
N LEU A 195 13.38 -18.63 6.34
CA LEU A 195 12.24 -18.61 7.29
C LEU A 195 10.87 -18.61 6.60
#